data_AF-R7YU41-F1
#
_entry.id   AF-R7YU41-F1
#
_cell.length_a   1.000
_cell.length_b   1.000
_cell.length_c   1.000
_cell.angle_alpha   90.00
_cell.angle_beta   90.00
_cell.angle_gamma   90.00
#
_symmetry.space_group_name_H-M   'P 1'
#
loop_
_entity.id
_entity.type
_entity.pdbx_description
1 polymer ?
#
loop_
_entity_poly.entity_id
_entity_poly.type
_entity_poly.pdbx_seq_one_letter_code
_entity_poly.pdbx_strand_id
1 'polypeptide(L)'
;MPSLSELYIIFENLLLCENIVVLAKNPQTCSQFCSALIDLIRPIPYAGETRPYITMQSDFFTSGFQGGAPNRFVVGITNPFLLQRLSTLSGAGSGTVPHMLCLQNNERSIPIKREKSLRHRNTPAFDIPGAGGLAPPTATKKYLKVDSSFVQQLDSLLKDESAFEEIGPFVRRHFAELTAQFLAPFSRYFAASMSPSVATPGGNLAYANFSEADFLQSLSKHGTSAKFRGQNHFQRHKARDALYGSFCRSPNFYSWLEMKFSLEKEASAGLLG
;
A
#
# COMPACT_ATOMS: atom_id res chain seq x y z
N MET A 1 3.77 3.91 -15.45
CA MET A 1 3.57 2.65 -14.71
C MET A 1 3.89 1.47 -15.62
N PRO A 2 4.82 0.57 -15.26
CA PRO A 2 5.25 -0.53 -16.13
C PRO A 2 4.24 -1.68 -16.34
N SER A 3 3.17 -1.83 -15.54
CA SER A 3 2.04 -2.72 -15.91
C SER A 3 0.80 -2.51 -15.03
N LEU A 4 -0.41 -2.81 -15.52
CA LEU A 4 -1.65 -2.75 -14.73
C LEU A 4 -1.62 -3.65 -13.49
N SER A 5 -1.00 -4.83 -13.60
CA SER A 5 -0.80 -5.74 -12.46
C SER A 5 0.03 -5.17 -11.31
N GLU A 6 0.75 -4.07 -11.53
CA GLU A 6 1.54 -3.40 -10.50
C GLU A 6 0.68 -2.67 -9.48
N LEU A 7 -0.58 -2.33 -9.81
CA LEU A 7 -1.52 -1.76 -8.84
C LEU A 7 -1.68 -2.64 -7.59
N TYR A 8 -1.59 -3.97 -7.72
CA TYR A 8 -1.61 -4.87 -6.57
C TYR A 8 -0.34 -4.80 -5.73
N ILE A 9 0.81 -4.59 -6.36
CA ILE A 9 2.09 -4.42 -5.65
C ILE A 9 2.07 -3.10 -4.88
N ILE A 10 1.60 -2.05 -5.54
CA ILE A 10 1.40 -0.72 -4.95
C ILE A 10 0.44 -0.82 -3.76
N PHE A 11 -0.70 -1.48 -3.94
CA PHE A 11 -1.67 -1.72 -2.88
C PHE A 11 -1.05 -2.47 -1.70
N GLU A 12 -0.31 -3.57 -1.93
CA GLU A 12 0.36 -4.31 -0.86
C GLU A 12 1.40 -3.48 -0.12
N ASN A 13 2.20 -2.68 -0.84
CA ASN A 13 3.20 -1.80 -0.23
C ASN A 13 2.53 -0.71 0.61
N LEU A 14 1.47 -0.08 0.08
CA LEU A 14 0.70 0.91 0.80
C LEU A 14 0.07 0.30 2.05
N LEU A 15 -0.54 -0.89 1.93
CA LEU A 15 -1.18 -1.60 3.04
C LEU A 15 -0.19 -1.85 4.19
N LEU A 16 1.04 -2.27 3.86
CA LEU A 16 2.12 -2.53 4.80
C LEU A 16 2.91 -1.28 5.23
N CYS A 17 2.54 -0.10 4.74
CA CYS A 17 3.24 1.16 4.99
C CYS A 17 4.72 1.10 4.54
N GLU A 18 5.01 0.42 3.44
CA GLU A 18 6.34 0.34 2.85
C GLU A 18 6.66 1.60 2.03
N ASN A 19 7.95 1.93 1.90
CA ASN A 19 8.39 3.15 1.26
C ASN A 19 8.12 3.11 -0.25
N ILE A 20 7.44 4.15 -0.77
CA ILE A 20 7.15 4.31 -2.20
C ILE A 20 7.72 5.65 -2.68
N VAL A 21 8.43 5.60 -3.81
CA VAL A 21 8.91 6.80 -4.51
C VAL A 21 8.28 6.85 -5.89
N VAL A 22 7.57 7.94 -6.17
CA VAL A 22 6.95 8.22 -7.47
C VAL A 22 7.87 9.17 -8.22
N LEU A 23 8.42 8.74 -9.35
CA LEU A 23 9.19 9.57 -10.26
C LEU A 23 8.30 9.96 -11.45
N ALA A 24 8.07 11.26 -11.65
CA ALA A 24 7.28 11.79 -12.75
C ALA A 24 8.04 12.88 -13.53
N LYS A 25 7.53 13.25 -14.72
CA LYS A 25 8.13 14.33 -15.53
C LYS A 25 7.82 15.73 -15.01
N ASN A 26 6.73 15.88 -14.27
CA ASN A 26 6.30 17.17 -13.73
C ASN A 26 5.71 17.03 -12.31
N PRO A 27 5.76 18.09 -11.48
CA PRO A 27 5.29 18.03 -10.09
C PRO A 27 3.79 17.78 -9.95
N GLN A 28 2.99 18.22 -10.94
CA GLN A 28 1.52 18.09 -10.90
C GLN A 28 1.09 16.63 -10.99
N THR A 29 1.55 15.93 -12.03
CA THR A 29 1.28 14.49 -12.23
C THR A 29 1.80 13.68 -11.04
N CYS A 30 2.96 14.07 -10.52
CA CYS A 30 3.56 13.44 -9.36
C CYS A 30 2.66 13.57 -8.12
N SER A 31 2.26 14.79 -7.79
CA SER A 31 1.44 15.09 -6.61
C SER A 31 0.09 14.41 -6.69
N GLN A 32 -0.58 14.51 -7.84
CA GLN A 32 -1.88 13.87 -8.06
C GLN A 32 -1.80 12.36 -7.90
N PHE A 33 -0.77 11.72 -8.47
CA PHE A 33 -0.58 10.29 -8.36
C PHE A 33 -0.30 9.86 -6.91
N CYS A 34 0.59 10.56 -6.20
CA CYS A 34 0.85 10.31 -4.78
C CYS A 34 -0.43 10.38 -3.92
N SER A 35 -1.26 11.40 -4.12
CA SER A 35 -2.56 11.50 -3.42
C SER A 35 -3.49 10.34 -3.77
N ALA A 36 -3.59 9.99 -5.06
CA ALA A 36 -4.42 8.86 -5.52
C ALA A 36 -3.93 7.50 -4.99
N LEU A 37 -2.62 7.35 -4.74
CA LEU A 37 -2.06 6.13 -4.15
C LEU A 37 -2.62 5.90 -2.75
N ILE A 38 -2.57 6.91 -1.88
CA ILE A 38 -3.06 6.80 -0.50
C ILE A 38 -4.54 6.39 -0.47
N ASP A 39 -5.33 6.86 -1.43
CA ASP A 39 -6.75 6.53 -1.54
C ASP A 39 -7.02 5.06 -1.90
N LEU A 40 -6.04 4.31 -2.42
CA LEU A 40 -6.22 2.90 -2.77
C LEU A 40 -6.48 2.00 -1.56
N ILE A 41 -5.99 2.36 -0.37
CA ILE A 41 -6.13 1.52 0.83
C ILE A 41 -7.28 1.95 1.74
N ARG A 42 -8.15 2.87 1.30
CA ARG A 42 -9.31 3.27 2.11
C ARG A 42 -10.18 2.05 2.47
N PRO A 43 -10.68 1.95 3.71
CA PRO A 43 -10.72 2.99 4.74
C PRO A 43 -9.50 3.03 5.68
N ILE A 44 -8.41 2.31 5.41
CA ILE A 44 -7.21 2.32 6.26
C ILE A 44 -6.53 3.70 6.14
N PRO A 45 -6.37 4.47 7.23
CA PRO A 45 -5.59 5.69 7.19
C PRO A 45 -4.11 5.34 6.99
N TYR A 46 -3.45 6.05 6.08
CA TYR A 46 -2.02 5.88 5.87
C TYR A 46 -1.23 6.56 6.99
N ALA A 47 -0.44 5.78 7.71
CA ALA A 47 0.31 6.23 8.88
C ALA A 47 1.70 6.80 8.56
N GLY A 48 2.19 6.59 7.34
CA GLY A 48 3.50 7.08 6.91
C GLY A 48 3.48 8.55 6.48
N GLU A 49 4.66 9.16 6.35
CA GLU A 49 4.77 10.53 5.87
C GLU A 49 4.45 10.59 4.37
N THR A 50 3.48 11.42 3.98
CA THR A 50 3.14 11.64 2.58
C THR A 50 3.62 13.01 2.14
N ARG A 51 4.54 13.04 1.17
CA ARG A 51 4.95 14.28 0.50
C ARG A 51 4.62 14.16 -0.99
N PRO A 52 3.48 14.74 -1.45
CA PRO A 52 3.05 14.63 -2.84
C PRO A 52 4.13 15.04 -3.85
N TYR A 53 4.99 16.00 -3.48
CA TYR A 53 6.17 16.39 -4.22
C TYR A 53 7.25 16.94 -3.29
N ILE A 54 8.52 16.58 -3.51
CA ILE A 54 9.68 17.15 -2.84
C ILE A 54 10.74 17.64 -3.83
N THR A 55 11.52 18.62 -3.39
CA THR A 55 12.66 19.17 -4.12
C THR A 55 13.99 18.77 -3.46
N MET A 56 15.11 19.11 -4.11
CA MET A 56 16.46 18.86 -3.59
C MET A 56 16.74 19.49 -2.23
N GLN A 57 16.09 20.62 -1.92
CA GLN A 57 16.23 21.34 -0.65
C GLN A 57 15.10 21.05 0.35
N SER A 58 14.30 20.00 0.12
CA SER A 58 13.21 19.68 1.04
C SER A 58 13.72 19.37 2.43
N ASP A 59 13.00 19.87 3.43
CA ASP A 59 13.12 19.51 4.84
C ASP A 59 12.97 18.01 5.09
N PHE A 60 12.32 17.26 4.18
CA PHE A 60 12.12 15.80 4.26
C PHE A 60 13.42 15.01 4.58
N PHE A 61 14.57 15.49 4.10
CA PHE A 61 15.89 14.88 4.39
C PHE A 61 16.42 15.17 5.81
N THR A 62 15.71 16.02 6.56
CA THR A 62 16.08 16.55 7.88
C THR A 62 14.97 16.39 8.95
N SER A 63 13.73 16.07 8.55
CA SER A 63 12.50 16.15 9.38
C SER A 63 12.34 15.12 10.51
N GLY A 64 13.29 14.22 10.76
CA GLY A 64 13.16 13.21 11.81
C GLY A 64 13.43 13.79 13.19
N PHE A 65 12.66 13.34 14.19
CA PHE A 65 12.72 13.77 15.60
C PHE A 65 14.10 13.59 16.29
N GLN A 66 15.05 12.91 15.63
CA GLN A 66 16.46 12.76 16.02
C GLN A 66 17.45 13.18 14.92
N GLY A 67 17.04 14.00 13.95
CA GLY A 67 17.85 14.39 12.78
C GLY A 67 17.92 13.32 11.68
N GLY A 68 16.99 12.35 11.66
CA GLY A 68 16.85 11.32 10.62
C GLY A 68 15.77 11.64 9.57
N ALA A 69 15.50 10.74 8.63
CA ALA A 69 14.32 10.84 7.73
C ALA A 69 13.15 10.02 8.30
N PRO A 70 11.90 10.24 7.86
CA PRO A 70 10.79 9.37 8.22
C PRO A 70 11.06 7.92 7.82
N ASN A 71 10.76 6.99 8.73
CA ASN A 71 10.97 5.56 8.49
C ASN A 71 10.08 5.03 7.35
N ARG A 72 8.82 5.50 7.31
CA ARG A 72 7.78 5.10 6.34
C ARG A 72 7.28 6.29 5.54
N PHE A 73 7.31 6.22 4.20
CA PHE A 73 6.93 7.36 3.38
C PHE A 73 6.36 7.03 1.98
N VAL A 74 5.50 7.92 1.47
CA VAL A 74 5.17 8.03 0.05
C VAL A 74 5.61 9.41 -0.44
N VAL A 75 6.52 9.43 -1.40
CA VAL A 75 7.15 10.67 -1.85
C VAL A 75 7.11 10.78 -3.36
N GLY A 76 6.75 11.96 -3.85
CA GLY A 76 6.87 12.33 -5.25
C GLY A 76 8.14 13.11 -5.57
N ILE A 77 8.81 12.76 -6.67
CA ILE A 77 9.99 13.46 -7.19
C ILE A 77 9.90 13.63 -8.71
N THR A 78 10.56 14.67 -9.22
CA THR A 78 10.82 14.85 -10.66
C THR A 78 12.29 14.66 -11.01
N ASN A 79 13.17 14.84 -10.03
CA ASN A 79 14.60 14.70 -10.20
C ASN A 79 15.08 13.31 -9.74
N PRO A 80 15.57 12.45 -10.64
CA PRO A 80 16.01 11.11 -10.28
C PRO A 80 17.27 11.08 -9.38
N PHE A 81 18.06 12.18 -9.28
CA PHE A 81 19.17 12.25 -8.31
C PHE A 81 18.70 12.15 -6.86
N LEU A 82 17.43 12.45 -6.58
CA LEU A 82 16.83 12.26 -5.26
C LEU A 82 16.69 10.77 -4.89
N LEU A 83 16.66 9.86 -5.87
CA LEU A 83 16.50 8.42 -5.61
C LEU A 83 17.64 7.86 -4.77
N GLN A 84 18.88 8.29 -5.01
CA GLN A 84 20.03 7.83 -4.24
C GLN A 84 19.90 8.27 -2.78
N ARG A 85 19.52 9.53 -2.55
CA ARG A 85 19.28 10.06 -1.20
C ARG A 85 18.14 9.30 -0.50
N LEU A 86 17.00 9.11 -1.16
CA LEU A 86 15.85 8.39 -0.61
C LEU A 86 16.17 6.90 -0.32
N SER A 87 17.02 6.28 -1.14
CA SER A 87 17.47 4.90 -0.93
C SER A 87 18.39 4.78 0.28
N THR A 88 19.33 5.73 0.46
CA THR A 88 20.19 5.76 1.66
C THR A 88 19.39 5.99 2.94
N LEU A 89 18.34 6.80 2.88
CA LEU A 89 17.46 7.05 4.02
C LEU A 89 16.67 5.81 4.44
N SER A 90 16.18 5.02 3.49
CA SER A 90 15.43 3.80 3.78
C SER A 90 16.31 2.67 4.35
N GLY A 91 17.62 2.72 4.08
CA GLY A 91 18.59 1.70 4.48
C GLY A 91 19.07 1.77 5.93
N ALA A 92 18.90 2.91 6.62
CA ALA A 92 19.48 3.13 7.94
C ALA A 92 18.77 2.39 9.10
N GLY A 93 17.58 1.81 8.89
CA GLY A 93 16.85 1.09 9.94
C GLY A 93 15.97 -0.09 9.52
N SER A 94 15.60 -0.21 8.23
CA SER A 94 14.66 -1.24 7.74
C SER A 94 15.26 -2.20 6.70
N GLY A 95 16.40 -1.88 6.08
CA GLY A 95 17.03 -2.71 5.04
C GLY A 95 16.18 -2.87 3.75
N THR A 96 15.07 -2.17 3.65
CA THR A 96 14.12 -2.25 2.52
C THR A 96 14.37 -1.11 1.54
N VAL A 97 14.70 -1.46 0.30
CA VAL A 97 14.80 -0.50 -0.81
C VAL A 97 13.39 0.02 -1.12
N PRO A 98 13.19 1.34 -1.26
CA PRO A 98 11.89 1.90 -1.58
C PRO A 98 11.39 1.37 -2.94
N HIS A 99 10.08 1.14 -3.04
CA HIS A 99 9.45 0.75 -4.28
C HIS A 99 9.37 1.95 -5.23
N MET A 100 10.06 1.86 -6.36
CA MET A 100 10.16 2.93 -7.34
C MET A 100 9.07 2.80 -8.42
N LEU A 101 8.27 3.85 -8.56
CA LEU A 101 7.21 3.98 -9.57
C LEU A 101 7.58 5.08 -10.56
N CYS A 102 8.01 4.70 -11.76
CA CYS A 102 8.25 5.64 -12.84
C CYS A 102 6.97 5.88 -13.65
N LEU A 103 6.46 7.11 -13.60
CA LEU A 103 5.36 7.57 -14.43
C LEU A 103 5.92 7.97 -15.79
N GLN A 104 5.60 7.18 -16.80
CA GLN A 104 5.94 7.46 -18.18
C GLN A 104 4.75 8.14 -18.85
N ASN A 105 4.97 9.30 -19.48
CA ASN A 105 4.10 9.78 -20.56
C ASN A 105 4.39 8.89 -21.76
N ASN A 106 3.74 7.74 -21.86
CA ASN A 106 3.77 6.98 -23.09
C ASN A 106 2.43 7.14 -23.80
N GLU A 107 2.48 7.56 -25.05
CA GLU A 107 1.48 7.38 -26.12
C GLU A 107 1.19 5.89 -26.42
N ARG A 108 1.63 4.96 -25.56
CA ARG A 108 1.57 3.51 -25.77
C ARG A 108 0.75 2.87 -24.66
N SER A 109 -0.10 1.92 -25.04
CA SER A 109 -0.93 1.15 -24.11
C SER A 109 -0.10 0.55 -22.97
N ILE A 110 -0.59 0.67 -21.74
CA ILE A 110 0.04 0.08 -20.55
C ILE A 110 -0.17 -1.45 -20.60
N PRO A 111 0.89 -2.28 -20.53
CA PRO A 111 0.72 -3.73 -20.60
C PRO A 111 0.05 -4.30 -19.33
N ILE A 112 -0.73 -5.36 -19.48
CA ILE A 112 -1.42 -6.05 -18.37
C ILE A 112 -0.41 -6.65 -17.36
N LYS A 113 0.65 -7.30 -17.85
CA LYS A 113 1.72 -7.90 -17.04
C LYS A 113 3.07 -7.31 -17.44
N ARG A 114 3.94 -7.13 -16.44
CA ARG A 114 5.33 -6.69 -16.67
C ARG A 114 6.08 -7.75 -17.47
N GLU A 115 6.62 -7.37 -18.63
CA GLU A 115 7.43 -8.26 -19.47
C GLU A 115 8.71 -8.69 -18.73
N LYS A 116 8.99 -10.00 -18.73
CA LYS A 116 10.16 -10.57 -18.03
C LYS A 116 11.49 -10.23 -18.72
N SER A 117 11.45 -9.84 -20.00
CA SER A 117 12.61 -9.46 -20.83
C SER A 117 13.25 -8.12 -20.44
N LEU A 118 12.53 -7.26 -19.71
CA LEU A 118 13.02 -5.96 -19.25
C LEU A 118 13.93 -6.04 -18.01
N ARG A 119 14.30 -7.25 -17.56
CA ARG A 119 15.33 -7.41 -16.51
C ARG A 119 16.75 -7.21 -17.03
N HIS A 120 16.96 -7.27 -18.35
CA HIS A 120 18.28 -7.14 -18.98
C HIS A 120 18.44 -5.91 -19.87
N ARG A 121 17.38 -5.11 -20.02
CA ARG A 121 17.40 -3.86 -20.76
C ARG A 121 17.17 -2.76 -19.75
N ASN A 122 18.23 -1.98 -19.51
CA ASN A 122 18.15 -0.66 -18.86
C ASN A 122 16.79 -0.03 -19.15
N THR A 123 16.06 0.35 -18.10
CA THR A 123 14.80 1.09 -18.17
C THR A 123 14.84 2.11 -19.31
N PRO A 124 14.21 1.85 -20.47
CA PRO A 124 14.27 2.80 -21.57
C PRO A 124 13.14 3.81 -21.32
N ALA A 125 13.46 4.90 -20.62
CA ALA A 125 12.65 6.13 -20.57
C ALA A 125 13.36 7.27 -19.82
N PHE A 126 14.38 6.95 -19.01
CA PHE A 126 15.32 7.92 -18.50
C PHE A 126 16.71 7.27 -18.58
N ASP A 127 17.59 7.79 -19.42
CA ASP A 127 19.02 7.65 -19.23
C ASP A 127 19.36 8.41 -17.94
N ILE A 128 19.04 7.82 -16.77
CA ILE A 128 19.22 8.47 -15.46
C ILE A 128 20.72 8.51 -15.19
N PRO A 129 21.38 9.69 -15.29
CA PRO A 129 22.75 9.81 -14.78
C PRO A 129 22.66 9.59 -13.26
N GLY A 130 23.46 8.68 -12.70
CA GLY A 130 23.47 8.40 -11.25
C GLY A 130 22.61 7.22 -10.77
N ALA A 131 21.82 6.56 -11.62
CA ALA A 131 21.15 5.29 -11.26
C ALA A 131 22.09 4.07 -11.29
N GLY A 132 23.32 4.23 -11.80
CA GLY A 132 24.32 3.17 -11.98
C GLY A 132 24.82 2.47 -10.70
N GLY A 133 24.35 2.90 -9.53
CA GLY A 133 24.60 2.24 -8.23
C GLY A 133 23.34 1.81 -7.47
N LEU A 134 22.14 2.01 -8.04
CA LEU A 134 20.91 1.54 -7.40
C LEU A 134 20.79 0.03 -7.64
N ALA A 135 20.85 -0.75 -6.56
CA ALA A 135 20.58 -2.17 -6.61
C ALA A 135 19.26 -2.42 -7.36
N PRO A 136 19.16 -3.46 -8.21
CA PRO A 136 17.94 -3.74 -8.95
C PRO A 136 16.77 -3.77 -7.96
N PRO A 137 15.60 -3.19 -8.31
CA PRO A 137 14.46 -3.17 -7.41
C PRO A 137 14.22 -4.58 -6.92
N THR A 138 14.49 -4.80 -5.62
CA THR A 138 14.34 -6.10 -5.00
C THR A 138 12.91 -6.55 -5.28
N ALA A 139 12.74 -7.82 -5.67
CA ALA A 139 11.44 -8.33 -6.05
C ALA A 139 10.46 -8.10 -4.89
N THR A 140 9.62 -7.07 -5.01
CA THR A 140 8.63 -6.73 -4.00
C THR A 140 7.81 -7.99 -3.73
N LYS A 141 7.71 -8.39 -2.46
CA LYS A 141 6.97 -9.60 -2.09
C LYS A 141 5.54 -9.43 -2.60
N LYS A 142 5.02 -10.46 -3.26
CA LYS A 142 3.67 -10.46 -3.85
C LYS A 142 2.85 -11.51 -3.13
N TYR A 143 1.91 -11.06 -2.31
CA TYR A 143 1.07 -11.93 -1.50
C TYR A 143 -0.28 -12.17 -2.17
N LEU A 144 -0.88 -11.13 -2.76
CA LEU A 144 -2.20 -11.18 -3.35
C LEU A 144 -2.16 -11.74 -4.77
N LYS A 145 -3.25 -12.40 -5.14
CA LYS A 145 -3.50 -12.82 -6.52
C LYS A 145 -4.14 -11.65 -7.26
N VAL A 146 -3.50 -11.24 -8.35
CA VAL A 146 -4.06 -10.27 -9.29
C VAL A 146 -5.36 -10.81 -9.86
N ASP A 147 -6.43 -10.02 -9.77
CA ASP A 147 -7.69 -10.34 -10.43
C ASP A 147 -7.60 -10.06 -11.94
N SER A 148 -7.75 -11.12 -12.73
CA SER A 148 -7.61 -11.04 -14.18
C SER A 148 -8.81 -10.34 -14.82
N SER A 149 -10.01 -10.44 -14.25
CA SER A 149 -11.20 -9.78 -14.83
C SER A 149 -11.09 -8.27 -14.65
N PHE A 150 -10.75 -7.82 -13.44
CA PHE A 150 -10.48 -6.41 -13.14
C PHE A 150 -9.43 -5.82 -14.09
N VAL A 151 -8.29 -6.50 -14.26
CA VAL A 151 -7.21 -5.97 -15.10
C VAL A 151 -7.60 -5.96 -16.59
N GLN A 152 -8.38 -6.94 -17.07
CA GLN A 152 -8.88 -6.94 -18.45
C GLN A 152 -9.91 -5.83 -18.71
N GLN A 153 -10.80 -5.57 -17.74
CA GLN A 153 -11.76 -4.48 -17.82
C GLN A 153 -11.06 -3.13 -17.77
N LEU A 154 -10.08 -2.95 -16.87
CA LEU A 154 -9.27 -1.73 -16.79
C LEU A 154 -8.50 -1.47 -18.10
N ASP A 155 -7.92 -2.52 -18.70
CA ASP A 155 -7.25 -2.42 -20.01
C ASP A 155 -8.20 -1.99 -21.12
N SER A 156 -9.45 -2.46 -21.06
CA SER A 156 -10.49 -2.08 -22.02
C SER A 156 -10.92 -0.62 -21.84
N LEU A 157 -11.14 -0.16 -20.61
CA LEU A 157 -11.45 1.23 -20.30
C LEU A 157 -10.33 2.19 -20.70
N LEU A 158 -9.06 1.78 -20.53
CA LEU A 158 -7.91 2.60 -20.94
C LEU A 158 -7.77 2.77 -22.45
N LYS A 159 -8.44 1.92 -23.25
CA LYS A 159 -8.47 2.04 -24.71
C LYS A 159 -9.63 2.89 -25.22
N ASP A 160 -10.60 3.19 -24.36
CA ASP A 160 -11.76 4.01 -24.67
C ASP A 160 -11.60 5.39 -24.03
N GLU A 161 -11.17 6.37 -24.83
CA GLU A 161 -10.96 7.74 -24.36
C GLU A 161 -12.23 8.40 -23.82
N SER A 162 -13.41 7.96 -24.27
CA SER A 162 -14.69 8.49 -23.79
C SER A 162 -15.03 8.04 -22.36
N ALA A 163 -14.42 6.94 -21.91
CA ALA A 163 -14.68 6.32 -20.61
C ALA A 163 -13.63 6.71 -19.53
N PHE A 164 -12.76 7.69 -19.79
CA PHE A 164 -11.67 8.04 -18.86
C PHE A 164 -12.17 8.52 -17.49
N GLU A 165 -13.33 9.15 -17.42
CA GLU A 165 -13.94 9.56 -16.15
C GLU A 165 -14.35 8.36 -15.28
N GLU A 166 -14.61 7.20 -15.89
CA GLU A 166 -15.02 5.97 -15.19
C GLU A 166 -13.84 5.22 -14.56
N ILE A 167 -12.62 5.43 -15.08
CA ILE A 167 -11.41 4.71 -14.64
C ILE A 167 -11.14 4.94 -13.15
N GLY A 168 -11.19 6.20 -12.70
CA GLY A 168 -10.94 6.56 -11.31
C GLY A 168 -11.90 5.86 -10.33
N PRO A 169 -13.23 6.03 -10.49
CA PRO A 169 -14.23 5.31 -9.72
C PRO A 169 -14.09 3.79 -9.79
N PHE A 170 -13.84 3.23 -10.98
CA PHE A 170 -13.67 1.79 -11.19
C PHE A 170 -12.51 1.23 -10.37
N VAL A 171 -11.33 1.86 -10.42
CA VAL A 171 -10.15 1.47 -9.64
C VAL A 171 -10.40 1.62 -8.14
N ARG A 172 -10.96 2.76 -7.70
CA ARG A 172 -11.25 3.01 -6.28
C ARG A 172 -12.22 1.98 -5.71
N ARG A 173 -13.28 1.64 -6.46
CA ARG A 173 -14.28 0.64 -6.02
C ARG A 173 -13.64 -0.73 -5.83
N HIS A 174 -12.83 -1.16 -6.80
CA HIS A 174 -12.14 -2.45 -6.74
C HIS A 174 -11.23 -2.56 -5.51
N PHE A 175 -10.40 -1.55 -5.26
CA PHE A 175 -9.47 -1.59 -4.12
C PHE A 175 -10.15 -1.33 -2.77
N ALA A 176 -11.25 -0.57 -2.73
CA ALA A 176 -12.09 -0.46 -1.53
C ALA A 176 -12.72 -1.81 -1.17
N GLU A 177 -13.23 -2.56 -2.16
CA GLU A 177 -13.76 -3.91 -1.93
C GLU A 177 -12.67 -4.87 -1.46
N LEU A 178 -11.50 -4.84 -2.11
CA LEU A 178 -10.36 -5.65 -1.70
C LEU A 178 -9.90 -5.33 -0.28
N THR A 179 -9.90 -4.05 0.11
CA THR A 179 -9.59 -3.63 1.48
C THR A 179 -10.64 -4.14 2.47
N ALA A 180 -11.93 -4.05 2.14
CA ALA A 180 -12.99 -4.59 2.98
C ALA A 180 -12.87 -6.11 3.16
N GLN A 181 -12.59 -6.85 2.08
CA GLN A 181 -12.34 -8.30 2.13
C GLN A 181 -11.10 -8.62 2.99
N PHE A 182 -10.05 -7.81 2.88
CA PHE A 182 -8.84 -7.95 3.69
C PHE A 182 -9.08 -7.68 5.18
N LEU A 183 -9.88 -6.66 5.52
CA LEU A 183 -10.19 -6.30 6.91
C LEU A 183 -11.24 -7.18 7.57
N ALA A 184 -12.09 -7.87 6.80
CA ALA A 184 -13.19 -8.68 7.33
C ALA A 184 -12.77 -9.72 8.41
N PRO A 185 -11.64 -10.44 8.29
CA PRO A 185 -11.16 -11.31 9.36
C PRO A 185 -10.83 -10.59 10.67
N PHE A 186 -10.29 -9.36 10.61
CA PHE A 186 -10.05 -8.55 11.80
C PHE A 186 -11.37 -8.16 12.45
N SER A 187 -12.33 -7.65 11.68
CA SER A 187 -13.65 -7.31 12.20
C SER A 187 -14.32 -8.50 12.88
N ARG A 188 -14.23 -9.70 12.31
CA ARG A 188 -14.74 -10.93 12.92
C ARG A 188 -13.99 -11.31 14.20
N TYR A 189 -12.66 -11.24 14.19
CA TYR A 189 -11.83 -11.52 15.36
C TYR A 189 -12.20 -10.60 16.52
N PHE A 190 -12.29 -9.30 16.26
CA PHE A 190 -12.63 -8.31 17.27
C PHE A 190 -14.05 -8.47 17.79
N ALA A 191 -15.02 -8.75 16.92
CA ALA A 191 -16.39 -9.05 17.34
C ALA A 191 -16.47 -10.29 18.25
N ALA A 192 -15.67 -11.33 17.99
CA ALA A 192 -15.63 -12.53 18.82
C ALA A 192 -14.95 -12.29 20.18
N SER A 193 -13.92 -11.44 20.24
CA SER A 193 -13.29 -11.03 21.51
C SER A 193 -14.14 -10.06 22.32
N MET A 194 -15.07 -9.36 21.68
CA MET A 194 -15.97 -8.37 22.28
C MET A 194 -17.24 -9.05 22.79
N SER A 195 -17.09 -10.01 23.71
CA SER A 195 -18.22 -10.63 24.41
C SER A 195 -18.85 -9.60 25.39
N PRO A 196 -20.18 -9.51 25.51
CA PRO A 196 -20.88 -8.49 26.30
C PRO A 196 -20.68 -8.59 27.82
N SER A 197 -19.91 -9.56 28.32
CA SER A 197 -19.72 -9.78 29.76
C SER A 197 -18.64 -8.92 30.43
N VAL A 198 -17.88 -8.11 29.67
CA VAL A 198 -16.87 -7.20 30.22
C VAL A 198 -17.26 -5.75 29.93
N ALA A 199 -18.47 -5.36 30.34
CA ALA A 199 -18.79 -3.96 30.53
C ALA A 199 -18.14 -3.50 31.84
N THR A 200 -16.85 -3.19 31.79
CA THR A 200 -16.18 -2.51 32.91
C THR A 200 -16.78 -1.10 33.01
N PRO A 201 -17.27 -0.66 34.19
CA PRO A 201 -17.70 0.71 34.37
C PRO A 201 -16.45 1.61 34.25
N GLY A 202 -16.24 2.18 33.06
CA GLY A 202 -15.00 2.89 32.72
C GLY A 202 -14.58 2.87 31.25
N GLY A 203 -15.27 2.12 30.38
CA GLY A 203 -15.21 2.35 28.92
C GLY A 203 -13.84 2.12 28.24
N ASN A 204 -13.13 1.04 28.59
CA ASN A 204 -11.87 0.64 27.93
C ASN A 204 -11.85 -0.88 27.73
N LEU A 205 -11.33 -1.50 26.67
CA LEU A 205 -11.15 -1.18 25.25
C LEU A 205 -10.72 -2.54 24.66
N ALA A 206 -11.63 -3.32 24.06
CA ALA A 206 -11.36 -4.73 23.70
C ALA A 206 -10.14 -4.95 22.78
N TYR A 207 -9.70 -3.90 22.08
CA TYR A 207 -8.54 -3.90 21.19
C TYR A 207 -7.18 -3.84 21.89
N ALA A 208 -7.12 -3.45 23.18
CA ALA A 208 -5.87 -3.37 23.94
C ALA A 208 -5.18 -4.74 24.14
N ASN A 209 -5.94 -5.83 24.00
CA ASN A 209 -5.46 -7.20 24.13
C ASN A 209 -5.30 -7.90 22.76
N PHE A 210 -5.08 -7.15 21.67
CA PHE A 210 -4.86 -7.78 20.37
C PHE A 210 -3.64 -8.71 20.42
N SER A 211 -3.86 -9.97 20.05
CA SER A 211 -2.85 -11.01 19.95
C SER A 211 -2.72 -11.45 18.49
N GLU A 212 -1.57 -11.17 17.88
CA GLU A 212 -1.29 -11.60 16.49
C GLU A 212 -1.42 -13.12 16.35
N ALA A 213 -0.95 -13.87 17.36
CA ALA A 213 -1.02 -15.33 17.35
C ALA A 213 -2.46 -15.84 17.34
N ASP A 214 -3.32 -15.33 18.22
CA ASP A 214 -4.72 -15.77 18.32
C ASP A 214 -5.52 -15.32 17.10
N PHE A 215 -5.22 -14.13 16.58
CA PHE A 215 -5.79 -13.66 15.32
C PHE A 215 -5.42 -14.60 14.16
N LEU A 216 -4.16 -14.97 14.01
CA LEU A 216 -3.72 -15.89 12.95
C LEU A 216 -4.33 -17.29 13.10
N GLN A 217 -4.54 -17.78 14.32
CA GLN A 217 -5.29 -19.02 14.56
C GLN A 217 -6.75 -18.90 14.10
N SER A 218 -7.43 -17.81 14.46
CA SER A 218 -8.80 -17.52 14.00
C SER A 218 -8.88 -17.39 12.48
N LEU A 219 -7.90 -16.73 11.86
CA LEU A 219 -7.77 -16.61 10.42
C LEU A 219 -7.55 -17.96 9.74
N SER A 220 -6.77 -18.86 10.36
CA SER A 220 -6.57 -20.22 9.86
C SER A 220 -7.87 -21.01 9.86
N LYS A 221 -8.67 -20.90 10.92
CA LYS A 221 -9.96 -21.59 11.09
C LYS A 221 -11.06 -21.06 10.17
N HIS A 222 -11.19 -19.73 10.06
CA HIS A 222 -12.34 -19.08 9.40
C HIS A 222 -12.02 -18.51 8.02
N GLY A 223 -10.75 -18.36 7.66
CA GLY A 223 -10.33 -17.88 6.34
C GLY A 223 -10.61 -16.40 6.09
N THR A 224 -10.43 -16.02 4.82
CA THR A 224 -10.61 -14.66 4.28
C THR A 224 -11.09 -14.77 2.83
N SER A 225 -11.88 -13.80 2.38
CA SER A 225 -12.34 -13.72 1.00
C SER A 225 -11.26 -13.18 0.05
N ALA A 226 -10.25 -12.48 0.59
CA ALA A 226 -9.13 -11.97 -0.20
C ALA A 226 -8.35 -13.13 -0.85
N LYS A 227 -8.04 -13.00 -2.14
CA LYS A 227 -7.38 -14.06 -2.91
C LYS A 227 -5.86 -13.93 -2.83
N PHE A 228 -5.19 -15.00 -2.41
CA PHE A 228 -3.73 -15.05 -2.25
C PHE A 228 -3.05 -15.84 -3.38
N ARG A 229 -1.80 -15.48 -3.65
CA ARG A 229 -0.95 -16.10 -4.65
C ARG A 229 -0.45 -17.46 -4.15
N GLY A 230 -0.37 -18.44 -5.05
CA GLY A 230 0.15 -19.77 -4.75
C GLY A 230 -0.48 -20.86 -5.61
N GLN A 231 0.32 -21.84 -6.04
CA GLN A 231 -0.16 -22.94 -6.90
C GLN A 231 -1.06 -23.89 -6.12
N ASN A 232 -0.65 -24.21 -4.89
CA ASN A 232 -1.39 -25.10 -4.00
C ASN A 232 -1.91 -24.33 -2.77
N HIS A 233 -2.76 -25.01 -1.99
CA HIS A 233 -3.39 -24.45 -0.80
C HIS A 233 -2.34 -23.97 0.21
N PHE A 234 -1.32 -24.79 0.49
CA PHE A 234 -0.23 -24.45 1.41
C PHE A 234 0.47 -23.13 1.06
N GLN A 235 0.85 -22.93 -0.20
CA GLN A 235 1.47 -21.67 -0.64
C GLN A 235 0.54 -20.47 -0.45
N ARG A 236 -0.76 -20.63 -0.72
CA ARG A 236 -1.75 -19.57 -0.51
C ARG A 236 -1.91 -19.22 0.97
N HIS A 237 -1.94 -20.22 1.85
CA HIS A 237 -1.97 -20.00 3.30
C HIS A 237 -0.71 -19.31 3.80
N LYS A 238 0.47 -19.74 3.34
CA LYS A 238 1.73 -19.08 3.69
C LYS A 238 1.75 -17.61 3.25
N ALA A 239 1.26 -17.31 2.05
CA ALA A 239 1.17 -15.93 1.56
C ALA A 239 0.15 -15.10 2.36
N ARG A 240 -1.00 -15.70 2.70
CA ARG A 240 -2.02 -15.10 3.57
C ARG A 240 -1.42 -14.74 4.93
N ASP A 241 -0.89 -15.73 5.63
CA ASP A 241 -0.42 -15.55 7.01
C ASP A 241 0.76 -14.57 7.05
N ALA A 242 1.62 -14.57 6.04
CA ALA A 242 2.70 -13.60 5.92
C ALA A 242 2.17 -12.16 5.71
N LEU A 243 1.18 -11.94 4.82
CA LEU A 243 0.63 -10.59 4.61
C LEU A 243 -0.07 -10.08 5.87
N TYR A 244 -0.92 -10.90 6.47
CA TYR A 244 -1.66 -10.53 7.68
C TYR A 244 -0.72 -10.28 8.86
N GLY A 245 0.25 -11.16 9.11
CA GLY A 245 1.24 -10.96 10.17
C GLY A 245 2.13 -9.74 9.91
N SER A 246 2.48 -9.45 8.66
CA SER A 246 3.19 -8.20 8.33
C SER A 246 2.31 -6.96 8.56
N PHE A 247 1.01 -7.03 8.24
CA PHE A 247 0.09 -5.92 8.47
C PHE A 247 -0.10 -5.64 9.96
N CYS A 248 -0.29 -6.68 10.80
CA CYS A 248 -0.39 -6.54 12.27
C CYS A 248 0.80 -5.78 12.89
N ARG A 249 1.97 -5.84 12.26
CA ARG A 249 3.19 -5.17 12.71
C ARG A 249 3.46 -3.84 12.00
N SER A 250 2.61 -3.45 11.05
CA SER A 250 2.75 -2.23 10.26
C SER A 250 2.15 -1.01 10.99
N PRO A 251 2.68 0.20 10.77
CA PRO A 251 2.08 1.44 11.30
C PRO A 251 0.61 1.64 10.91
N ASN A 252 0.23 1.22 9.69
CA ASN A 252 -1.15 1.36 9.22
C ASN A 252 -2.15 0.53 10.02
N PHE A 253 -1.75 -0.63 10.56
CA PHE A 253 -2.64 -1.41 11.42
C PHE A 253 -3.00 -0.65 12.69
N TYR A 254 -2.01 -0.02 13.34
CA TYR A 254 -2.24 0.79 14.52
C TYR A 254 -3.08 2.03 14.22
N SER A 255 -2.80 2.72 13.11
CA SER A 255 -3.61 3.88 12.69
C SER A 255 -5.05 3.49 12.36
N TRP A 256 -5.27 2.34 11.73
CA TRP A 256 -6.60 1.80 11.49
C TRP A 256 -7.33 1.41 12.79
N LEU A 257 -6.64 0.80 13.75
CA LEU A 257 -7.20 0.47 15.06
C LEU A 257 -7.61 1.73 15.83
N GLU A 258 -6.77 2.76 15.82
CA GLU A 258 -7.05 4.05 16.46
C GLU A 258 -8.27 4.74 15.83
N MET A 259 -8.34 4.78 14.49
CA MET A 259 -9.52 5.29 13.78
C MET A 259 -10.77 4.51 14.19
N LYS A 260 -10.70 3.18 14.26
CA LYS A 260 -11.84 2.35 14.68
C LYS A 260 -12.28 2.67 16.11
N PHE A 261 -11.33 2.87 17.02
CA PHE A 261 -11.64 3.28 18.39
C PHE A 261 -12.35 4.64 18.43
N SER A 262 -11.87 5.64 17.69
CA SER A 262 -12.50 6.95 17.65
C SER A 262 -13.95 6.86 17.20
N LEU A 263 -14.21 6.11 16.11
CA LEU A 263 -15.54 5.93 15.56
C LEU A 263 -16.48 5.19 16.53
N GLU A 264 -16.01 4.15 17.21
CA GLU A 264 -16.82 3.43 18.21
C GLU A 264 -17.14 4.31 19.43
N LYS A 265 -16.19 5.14 19.87
CA LYS A 265 -16.40 6.10 20.95
C LYS A 265 -17.41 7.18 20.56
N GLU A 266 -17.30 7.73 19.36
CA GLU A 266 -18.25 8.70 18.81
C GLU A 266 -19.66 8.12 18.66
N ALA A 267 -19.77 6.87 18.18
CA ALA A 267 -21.02 6.14 18.11
C ALA A 267 -21.66 5.94 19.50
N SER A 268 -20.86 5.54 20.49
CA SER A 268 -21.32 5.32 21.87
C SER A 268 -21.71 6.63 22.57
N ALA A 269 -21.12 7.75 22.16
CA ALA A 269 -21.45 9.08 22.66
C ALA A 269 -22.68 9.72 21.96
N GLY A 270 -23.26 9.05 20.94
CA GLY A 270 -24.39 9.57 20.17
C GLY A 270 -24.03 10.75 19.26
N LEU A 271 -22.75 10.92 18.92
CA LEU A 271 -22.24 12.04 18.12
C LEU A 271 -22.22 11.77 16.61
N LEU A 272 -22.52 10.53 16.19
CA LEU A 272 -22.74 10.18 14.79
C LEU A 272 -24.22 10.35 14.46
N GLY A 273 -24.64 11.59 14.22
CA GLY A 273 -26.00 11.98 13.79
C GLY A 273 -25.95 12.87 12.56
#